data_AF-A0A0H1RJR8-F1
#
_entry.id   AF-A0A0H1RJR8-F1
#
_cell.length_a   1.000
_cell.length_b   1.000
_cell.length_c   1.000
_cell.angle_alpha   90.00
_cell.angle_beta   90.00
_cell.angle_gamma   90.00
#
_symmetry.space_group_name_H-M   'P 1'
#
loop_
_entity.id
_entity.type
_entity.pdbx_description
1 polymer ?
#
loop_
_entity_poly.entity_id
_entity_poly.type
_entity_poly.pdbx_seq_one_letter_code
_entity_poly.pdbx_strand_id
1 'polypeptide(L)'
;MRTREYRVPAEDPEVGHVEPSEWLNEHMNRVGMTNAALLKAIQDLGYEGGSQANVINWRKQGSKLQIPPEAFPKICIALGFPADKTDYWTCDVLKQAYPDLKPFIRDPLEEKKQRFLARQTGRTEEHLRALGRDRKKETLKKQLSELED
;
A
#
# COMPACT_ATOMS: atom_id res chain seq x y z
N MET A 1 11.93 -25.02 -1.51
CA MET A 1 11.04 -23.86 -1.73
C MET A 1 11.37 -23.25 -3.09
N ARG A 2 10.42 -23.12 -4.00
CA ARG A 2 10.65 -22.37 -5.26
C ARG A 2 10.75 -20.90 -4.88
N THR A 3 11.88 -20.26 -5.15
CA THR A 3 11.99 -18.81 -5.06
C THR A 3 11.03 -18.22 -6.09
N ARG A 4 10.08 -17.43 -5.60
CA ARG A 4 8.98 -16.89 -6.41
C ARG A 4 9.44 -15.55 -6.91
N GLU A 5 9.58 -15.42 -8.23
CA GLU A 5 10.02 -14.18 -8.86
C GLU A 5 8.93 -13.12 -8.72
N TYR A 6 9.25 -11.98 -8.10
CA TYR A 6 8.38 -10.81 -8.04
C TYR A 6 9.16 -9.56 -8.44
N ARG A 7 8.44 -8.49 -8.79
CA ARG A 7 9.03 -7.18 -9.08
C ARG A 7 8.57 -6.14 -8.07
N VAL A 8 9.41 -5.13 -7.85
CA VAL A 8 9.09 -4.00 -6.98
C VAL A 8 8.60 -2.84 -7.85
N PRO A 9 7.53 -2.12 -7.48
CA PRO A 9 7.10 -0.94 -8.22
C PRO A 9 8.21 0.13 -8.24
N ALA A 10 8.46 0.74 -9.39
CA ALA A 10 9.41 1.82 -9.52
C ALA A 10 8.89 3.11 -8.84
N GLU A 11 9.80 4.00 -8.44
CA GLU A 11 9.41 5.37 -8.02
C GLU A 11 8.92 6.20 -9.22
N ASP A 12 9.48 5.94 -10.40
CA ASP A 12 9.08 6.55 -11.66
C ASP A 12 7.93 5.75 -12.30
N PRO A 13 6.74 6.36 -12.51
CA PRO A 13 5.61 5.73 -13.18
C PRO A 13 5.93 5.20 -14.60
N GLU A 14 6.92 5.78 -15.29
CA GLU A 14 7.29 5.38 -16.66
C GLU A 14 8.06 4.05 -16.69
N VAL A 15 8.80 3.73 -15.61
CA VAL A 15 9.59 2.50 -15.48
C VAL A 15 8.70 1.32 -15.04
N GLY A 16 7.58 1.60 -14.36
CA GLY A 16 6.60 0.60 -13.92
C GLY A 16 7.10 -0.28 -12.77
N HIS A 17 8.02 -1.20 -13.07
CA HIS A 17 8.51 -2.22 -12.12
C HIS A 17 10.01 -2.52 -12.33
N VAL A 18 10.73 -2.75 -11.23
CA VAL A 18 12.18 -3.04 -11.19
C VAL A 18 12.47 -4.37 -10.48
N GLU A 19 13.65 -4.93 -10.72
CA GLU A 19 14.12 -6.14 -10.02
C GLU A 19 14.36 -5.85 -8.53
N PRO A 20 13.97 -6.74 -7.58
CA PRO A 20 14.18 -6.48 -6.16
C PRO A 20 15.65 -6.25 -5.78
N SER A 21 16.58 -6.96 -6.43
CA SER A 21 18.03 -6.81 -6.19
C SER A 21 18.56 -5.46 -6.68
N GLU A 22 18.05 -4.98 -7.81
CA GLU A 22 18.38 -3.67 -8.39
C GLU A 22 17.85 -2.55 -7.49
N TRP A 23 16.57 -2.62 -7.13
CA TRP A 23 15.93 -1.71 -6.18
C TRP A 23 16.69 -1.61 -4.86
N LEU A 24 17.09 -2.76 -4.29
CA LEU A 24 17.84 -2.79 -3.04
C LEU A 24 19.22 -2.13 -3.18
N ASN A 25 19.93 -2.41 -4.27
CA ASN A 25 21.22 -1.79 -4.54
C ASN A 25 21.11 -0.28 -4.66
N GLU A 26 20.15 0.21 -5.45
CA GLU A 26 19.94 1.64 -5.66
C GLU A 26 19.70 2.35 -4.33
N HIS A 27 18.74 1.86 -3.53
CA HIS A 27 18.38 2.53 -2.30
C HIS A 27 19.45 2.42 -1.21
N MET A 28 20.10 1.26 -1.06
CA MET A 28 21.24 1.15 -0.12
C MET A 28 22.37 2.09 -0.49
N ASN A 29 22.69 2.23 -1.78
CA ASN A 29 23.72 3.15 -2.24
C ASN A 29 23.30 4.61 -2.02
N ARG A 30 22.03 4.95 -2.26
CA ARG A 30 21.47 6.29 -2.03
C ARG A 30 21.58 6.74 -0.58
N VAL A 31 21.32 5.84 0.38
CA VAL A 31 21.41 6.14 1.82
C VAL A 31 22.79 5.82 2.43
N GLY A 32 23.75 5.32 1.66
CA GLY A 32 25.07 4.94 2.14
C GLY A 32 25.06 3.77 3.15
N MET A 33 24.07 2.88 3.08
CA MET A 33 23.88 1.80 4.05
C MET A 33 24.73 0.57 3.71
N THR A 34 25.41 0.01 4.71
CA THR A 34 26.20 -1.22 4.55
C THR A 34 25.33 -2.47 4.73
N ASN A 35 25.79 -3.62 4.22
CA ASN A 35 25.06 -4.90 4.39
C ASN A 35 24.88 -5.28 5.87
N ALA A 36 25.88 -4.98 6.70
CA ALA A 36 25.81 -5.24 8.14
C ALA A 36 24.82 -4.30 8.85
N ALA A 37 24.79 -3.02 8.45
CA ALA A 37 23.84 -2.05 8.99
C ALA A 37 22.40 -2.43 8.61
N LEU A 38 22.16 -2.81 7.36
CA LEU A 38 20.84 -3.28 6.92
C LEU A 38 20.41 -4.53 7.68
N LEU A 39 21.29 -5.53 7.79
CA LEU A 39 20.99 -6.76 8.54
C LEU A 39 20.60 -6.46 9.99
N LYS A 40 21.37 -5.60 10.67
CA LYS A 40 21.07 -5.20 12.04
C LYS A 40 19.72 -4.49 12.13
N ALA A 41 19.46 -3.54 11.24
CA ALA A 41 18.20 -2.78 11.23
C ALA A 41 16.97 -3.69 11.02
N ILE A 42 17.05 -4.67 10.11
CA ILE A 42 15.92 -5.60 9.92
C ILE A 42 15.79 -6.62 11.07
N GLN A 43 16.88 -6.98 11.74
CA GLN A 43 16.85 -7.81 12.96
C GLN A 43 16.21 -7.06 14.13
N ASP A 44 16.51 -5.77 14.28
CA ASP A 44 15.87 -4.90 15.28
C ASP A 44 14.35 -4.78 15.04
N LEU A 45 13.89 -4.99 13.79
CA LEU A 45 12.48 -5.08 13.41
C LEU A 45 11.90 -6.50 13.51
N GLY A 46 12.60 -7.43 14.15
CA GLY A 46 12.14 -8.81 14.39
C GLY A 46 12.34 -9.77 13.20
N TYR A 47 13.28 -9.50 12.29
CA TYR A 47 13.66 -10.47 11.26
C TYR A 47 14.67 -11.49 11.79
N GLU A 48 14.23 -12.74 11.95
CA GLU A 48 15.09 -13.83 12.47
C GLU A 48 15.84 -14.59 11.37
N GLY A 49 15.49 -14.41 10.09
CA GLY A 49 15.88 -15.28 8.97
C GLY A 49 17.16 -14.91 8.21
N GLY A 50 18.14 -14.25 8.84
CA GLY A 50 19.20 -13.54 8.11
C GLY A 50 20.64 -13.85 8.54
N SER A 51 21.54 -13.86 7.55
CA SER A 51 22.98 -13.64 7.74
C SER A 51 23.43 -12.50 6.83
N GLN A 52 24.63 -11.96 7.05
CA GLN A 52 25.19 -10.94 6.14
C GLN A 52 25.37 -11.50 4.71
N ALA A 53 25.61 -12.81 4.58
CA ALA A 53 25.67 -13.49 3.29
C ALA A 53 24.31 -13.50 2.57
N ASN A 54 23.19 -13.57 3.31
CA ASN A 54 21.85 -13.48 2.74
C ASN A 54 21.64 -12.11 2.10
N VAL A 55 21.99 -11.03 2.82
CA VAL A 55 21.90 -9.65 2.29
C VAL A 55 22.76 -9.46 1.05
N ILE A 56 23.99 -10.01 1.04
CA ILE A 56 24.84 -9.99 -0.15
C ILE A 56 24.19 -10.72 -1.31
N ASN A 57 23.57 -11.88 -1.07
CA ASN A 57 22.91 -12.66 -2.12
C ASN A 57 21.65 -11.98 -2.65
N TRP A 58 20.91 -11.25 -1.81
CA TRP A 58 19.77 -10.42 -2.22
C TRP A 58 20.17 -9.26 -3.12
N ARG A 59 21.41 -8.79 -3.02
CA ARG A 59 21.94 -7.71 -3.85
C ARG A 59 22.55 -8.19 -5.17
N LYS A 60 22.77 -9.49 -5.34
CA LYS A 60 23.36 -10.02 -6.59
C LYS A 60 22.28 -10.14 -7.66
N GLN A 61 22.39 -9.36 -8.73
CA GLN A 61 21.53 -9.50 -9.92
C GLN A 61 21.59 -10.93 -10.47
N GLY A 62 20.45 -11.47 -10.89
CA GLY A 62 20.33 -12.83 -11.43
C GLY A 62 20.45 -13.95 -10.38
N SER A 63 20.52 -13.60 -9.09
CA SER A 63 20.47 -14.53 -7.97
C SER A 63 19.13 -15.27 -7.95
N LYS A 64 19.18 -16.61 -7.87
CA LYS A 64 17.97 -17.41 -7.57
C LYS A 64 17.45 -17.15 -6.15
N LEU A 65 18.26 -16.56 -5.26
CA LEU A 65 17.91 -16.17 -3.89
C LEU A 65 17.50 -14.69 -3.89
N GLN A 66 16.24 -14.45 -4.25
CA GLN A 66 15.63 -13.13 -4.13
C GLN A 66 15.35 -12.78 -2.66
N ILE A 67 15.11 -11.49 -2.40
CA ILE A 67 14.62 -10.98 -1.13
C ILE A 67 13.34 -11.76 -0.77
N PRO A 68 13.22 -12.35 0.42
CA PRO A 68 11.98 -12.98 0.83
C PRO A 68 10.87 -11.92 0.94
N PRO A 69 9.67 -12.14 0.38
CA PRO A 69 8.58 -11.16 0.43
C PRO A 69 8.25 -10.70 1.87
N GLU A 70 8.41 -11.57 2.87
CA GLU A 70 8.22 -11.27 4.30
C GLU A 70 9.29 -10.36 4.91
N ALA A 71 10.48 -10.29 4.29
CA ALA A 71 11.57 -9.41 4.70
C ALA A 71 11.43 -8.02 4.07
N PHE A 72 10.77 -7.92 2.91
CA PHE A 72 10.61 -6.68 2.15
C PHE A 72 10.10 -5.48 2.97
N PRO A 73 8.98 -5.56 3.73
CA PRO A 73 8.49 -4.41 4.51
C PRO A 73 9.52 -3.94 5.56
N LYS A 74 10.25 -4.87 6.18
CA LYS A 74 11.29 -4.54 7.16
C LYS A 74 12.47 -3.84 6.50
N ILE A 75 12.86 -4.27 5.29
CA ILE A 75 13.89 -3.62 4.49
C ILE A 75 13.46 -2.20 4.12
N CYS A 76 12.21 -1.99 3.70
CA CYS A 76 11.70 -0.65 3.42
C CYS A 76 11.78 0.28 4.65
N ILE A 77 11.34 -0.21 5.81
CA ILE A 77 11.41 0.56 7.06
C ILE A 77 12.87 0.86 7.42
N ALA A 78 13.76 -0.14 7.32
CA ALA A 78 15.18 0.03 7.61
C ALA A 78 15.86 1.07 6.69
N LEU A 79 15.45 1.16 5.44
CA LEU A 79 15.92 2.15 4.46
C LEU A 79 15.26 3.54 4.64
N GLY A 80 14.36 3.70 5.61
CA GLY A 80 13.74 4.98 5.96
C GLY A 80 12.54 5.36 5.10
N PHE A 81 11.89 4.42 4.42
CA PHE A 81 10.67 4.72 3.67
C PHE A 81 9.48 5.00 4.61
N PRO A 82 8.58 5.91 4.21
CA PRO A 82 7.36 6.18 4.98
C PRO A 82 6.42 4.95 4.98
N ALA A 83 5.60 4.84 6.01
CA ALA A 83 4.69 3.70 6.22
C ALA A 83 3.73 3.51 5.03
N ASP A 84 3.06 4.58 4.57
CA ASP A 84 2.12 4.53 3.43
C ASP A 84 2.76 3.91 2.17
N LYS A 85 4.01 4.26 1.89
CA LYS A 85 4.75 3.78 0.72
C LYS A 85 5.20 2.34 0.90
N THR A 86 5.68 2.01 2.10
CA THR A 86 6.05 0.66 2.49
C THR A 86 4.87 -0.28 2.35
N ASP A 87 3.69 0.12 2.84
CA ASP A 87 2.47 -0.68 2.77
C ASP A 87 2.03 -0.91 1.33
N TYR A 88 2.02 0.15 0.50
CA TYR A 88 1.66 0.06 -0.91
C TYR A 88 2.57 -0.91 -1.67
N TRP A 89 3.89 -0.72 -1.58
CA TRP A 89 4.86 -1.58 -2.26
C TRP A 89 4.83 -3.02 -1.74
N THR A 90 4.69 -3.21 -0.43
CA THR A 90 4.57 -4.55 0.17
C THR A 90 3.34 -5.26 -0.35
N CYS A 91 2.21 -4.57 -0.47
CA CYS A 91 0.99 -5.16 -1.02
C CYS A 91 1.18 -5.60 -2.48
N ASP A 92 1.80 -4.79 -3.33
CA ASP A 92 2.04 -5.18 -4.73
C ASP A 92 3.00 -6.37 -4.84
N VAL A 93 4.10 -6.34 -4.08
CA VAL A 93 5.06 -7.44 -3.97
C VAL A 93 4.38 -8.75 -3.52
N LEU A 94 3.55 -8.70 -2.48
CA LEU A 94 2.84 -9.87 -1.98
C LEU A 94 1.82 -10.40 -2.99
N LYS A 95 1.10 -9.53 -3.70
CA LYS A 95 0.16 -9.94 -4.75
C LYS A 95 0.87 -10.64 -5.91
N GLN A 96 2.06 -10.18 -6.29
CA GLN A 96 2.88 -10.82 -7.32
C GLN A 96 3.48 -12.14 -6.84
N ALA A 97 4.01 -12.19 -5.61
CA ALA A 97 4.63 -13.39 -5.05
C ALA A 97 3.61 -14.49 -4.68
N TYR A 98 2.37 -14.10 -4.35
CA TYR A 98 1.29 -15.00 -3.92
C TYR A 98 -0.01 -14.69 -4.66
N PRO A 99 -0.10 -15.02 -5.97
CA PRO A 99 -1.29 -14.74 -6.77
C PRO A 99 -2.54 -15.44 -6.21
N ASP A 100 -2.39 -16.63 -5.63
CA ASP A 100 -3.50 -17.38 -4.99
C ASP A 100 -4.05 -16.66 -3.74
N LEU A 101 -3.21 -15.87 -3.06
CA LEU A 101 -3.58 -15.10 -1.87
C LEU A 101 -4.02 -13.66 -2.22
N LYS A 102 -3.93 -13.25 -3.49
CA LYS A 102 -4.32 -11.93 -3.97
C LYS A 102 -5.70 -11.46 -3.48
N PRO A 103 -6.75 -12.31 -3.41
CA PRO A 103 -8.06 -11.89 -2.89
C PRO A 103 -8.06 -11.52 -1.41
N PHE A 104 -7.11 -12.03 -0.63
CA PHE A 104 -7.01 -11.83 0.82
C PHE A 104 -6.05 -10.71 1.20
N ILE A 105 -5.17 -10.30 0.28
CA ILE A 105 -4.24 -9.19 0.49
C ILE A 105 -5.01 -7.88 0.36
N ARG A 106 -5.25 -7.23 1.50
CA ARG A 106 -5.91 -5.92 1.55
C ARG A 106 -5.03 -4.87 0.90
N ASP A 107 -5.63 -4.08 0.02
CA ASP A 107 -4.96 -2.96 -0.64
C ASP A 107 -5.26 -1.65 0.11
N PRO A 108 -4.25 -1.04 0.76
CA PRO A 108 -4.42 0.19 1.53
C PRO A 108 -5.01 1.35 0.70
N LEU A 109 -4.71 1.40 -0.61
CA LEU A 109 -5.23 2.45 -1.49
C LEU A 109 -6.69 2.22 -1.85
N GLU A 110 -7.08 0.99 -2.16
CA GLU A 110 -8.51 0.68 -2.39
C GLU A 110 -9.32 0.89 -1.11
N GLU A 111 -8.77 0.56 0.06
CA GLU A 111 -9.46 0.81 1.34
C GLU A 111 -9.60 2.32 1.62
N LYS A 112 -8.57 3.13 1.32
CA LYS A 112 -8.63 4.60 1.45
C LYS A 112 -9.62 5.21 0.46
N LYS A 113 -9.66 4.74 -0.79
CA LYS A 113 -10.65 5.15 -1.80
C LYS A 113 -12.06 4.76 -1.37
N GLN A 114 -12.29 3.53 -0.90
CA GLN A 114 -13.59 3.08 -0.41
C GLN A 114 -14.06 3.90 0.79
N ARG A 115 -13.17 4.21 1.75
CA ARG A 115 -13.48 5.09 2.88
C ARG A 115 -13.79 6.52 2.43
N PHE A 116 -13.08 7.04 1.43
CA PHE A 116 -13.35 8.36 0.86
C PHE A 116 -14.70 8.40 0.13
N LEU A 117 -14.98 7.40 -0.70
CA LEU A 117 -16.25 7.24 -1.41
C LEU A 117 -17.41 7.09 -0.44
N ALA A 118 -17.27 6.26 0.61
CA ALA A 118 -18.28 6.11 1.66
C ALA A 118 -18.57 7.42 2.41
N ARG A 119 -17.55 8.27 2.61
CA ARG A 119 -17.73 9.61 3.19
C ARG A 119 -18.42 10.58 2.22
N GLN A 120 -18.14 10.47 0.91
CA GLN A 120 -18.85 11.26 -0.09
C GLN A 120 -20.31 10.84 -0.19
N THR A 121 -20.61 9.54 -0.31
CA THR A 121 -21.99 9.04 -0.39
C THR A 121 -22.80 9.39 0.85
N GLY A 122 -22.20 9.31 2.04
CA GLY A 122 -22.85 9.76 3.28
C GLY A 122 -23.24 11.25 3.27
N ARG A 123 -22.38 12.12 2.70
CA ARG A 123 -22.69 13.54 2.51
C ARG A 123 -23.77 13.78 1.45
N THR A 124 -23.77 13.01 0.36
CA THR A 124 -24.81 13.12 -0.67
C THR A 124 -26.17 12.65 -0.17
N GLU A 125 -26.22 11.58 0.62
CA GLU A 125 -27.47 11.09 1.23
C GLU A 125 -28.05 12.10 2.22
N GLU A 126 -27.23 12.76 3.02
CA GLU A 126 -27.67 13.81 3.94
C GLU A 126 -28.21 15.03 3.19
N HIS A 127 -27.57 15.43 2.09
CA HIS A 127 -28.03 16.51 1.22
C HIS A 127 -29.36 16.18 0.53
N LEU A 128 -29.53 14.94 0.04
CA LEU A 128 -30.79 14.47 -0.56
C LEU A 128 -31.92 14.41 0.49
N ARG A 129 -31.63 14.01 1.72
CA ARG A 129 -32.60 14.05 2.84
C ARG A 129 -33.00 15.49 3.18
N ALA A 130 -32.05 16.43 3.20
CA ALA A 130 -32.34 17.84 3.44
C ALA A 130 -33.27 18.42 2.36
N LEU A 131 -32.93 18.21 1.08
CA LEU A 131 -33.75 18.64 -0.06
C LEU A 131 -35.15 18.00 -0.06
N GLY A 132 -35.27 16.74 0.35
CA GLY A 132 -36.56 16.06 0.51
C GLY A 132 -37.42 16.65 1.63
N ARG A 133 -36.82 17.08 2.74
CA ARG A 133 -37.54 17.76 3.85
C ARG A 133 -38.02 19.15 3.43
N ASP A 134 -37.19 19.90 2.71
CA ASP A 134 -37.53 21.25 2.26
C ASP A 134 -38.69 21.24 1.25
N ARG A 135 -38.66 20.32 0.27
CA ARG A 135 -39.81 20.13 -0.64
C ARG A 135 -41.09 19.76 0.08
N LYS A 136 -41.02 18.88 1.09
CA LYS A 136 -42.20 18.50 1.89
C LYS A 136 -42.75 19.68 2.68
N LYS A 137 -41.87 20.52 3.24
CA LYS A 137 -42.24 21.73 3.98
C LYS A 137 -42.88 22.80 3.09
N GLU A 138 -42.35 23.00 1.89
CA GLU A 138 -42.90 23.93 0.90
C GLU A 138 -44.28 23.48 0.39
N THR A 139 -44.43 22.18 0.11
CA THR A 139 -45.73 21.60 -0.28
C THR A 139 -46.77 21.75 0.84
N LEU A 140 -46.40 21.45 2.10
CA LEU A 140 -47.30 21.59 3.24
C LEU A 140 -47.73 23.04 3.49
N LYS A 141 -46.83 24.02 3.30
CA LYS A 141 -47.18 25.44 3.40
C LYS A 141 -48.20 25.86 2.35
N LYS A 142 -48.07 25.35 1.12
CA LYS A 142 -48.99 25.66 0.03
C LYS A 142 -50.39 25.09 0.28
N GLN A 143 -50.46 23.86 0.78
CA GLN A 143 -51.72 23.23 1.20
C GLN A 143 -52.37 23.93 2.41
N LEU A 144 -51.57 24.50 3.32
CA LEU A 144 -52.10 25.26 4.46
C LEU A 144 -52.75 26.57 3.98
N SER A 145 -52.10 27.28 3.05
CA SER A 145 -52.64 28.51 2.45
C SER A 145 -53.95 28.25 1.69
N GLU A 146 -54.03 27.14 0.95
CA GLU A 146 -55.26 26.73 0.22
C GLU A 146 -56.41 26.28 1.14
N LEU A 147 -56.14 26.00 2.42
CA LEU A 147 -57.15 25.65 3.43
C LEU A 147 -57.54 26.84 4.32
N GLU A 148 -56.66 27.84 4.43
CA GLU A 148 -56.92 29.09 5.15
C GLU A 148 -57.69 30.11 4.29
N ASP A 149 -57.56 30.05 2.96
CA ASP A 149 -58.40 30.74 1.97
C ASP A 149 -59.79 30.09 1.82
#